data_AF-A0A7D4HZ48-F1
#
_entry.id   AF-A0A7D4HZ48-F1
#
_cell.length_a   1.000
_cell.length_b   1.000
_cell.length_c   1.000
_cell.angle_alpha   90.00
_cell.angle_beta   90.00
_cell.angle_gamma   90.00
#
_symmetry.space_group_name_H-M   'P 1'
#
loop_
_entity.id
_entity.type
_entity.pdbx_description
1 polymer ?
#
loop_
_entity_poly.entity_id
_entity_poly.type
_entity_poly.pdbx_seq_one_letter_code
_entity_poly.pdbx_strand_id
1 'polypeptide(L)'
;MRSDITIVFDSRRSLDLSASVEPSPQRQNDARDWFDSAWETLGCEPLRPSGKVLLLDKVLGVADALGYDTLSNDEKEAREFAEHLALALERPRITVDLPGLTVGY
;
A
#
# COMPACT_ATOMS: atom_id res chain seq x y z
N MET A 1 -5.12 -11.85 11.50
CA MET A 1 -4.16 -12.16 10.42
C MET A 1 -2.95 -11.25 10.58
N ARG A 2 -1.74 -11.81 10.49
CA ARG A 2 -0.50 -11.04 10.43
C ARG A 2 -0.01 -11.02 8.99
N SER A 3 0.44 -9.86 8.54
CA SER A 3 1.05 -9.64 7.23
C SER A 3 2.41 -8.99 7.40
N ASP A 4 3.43 -9.57 6.78
CA ASP A 4 4.75 -8.95 6.64
C ASP A 4 4.81 -8.28 5.25
N ILE A 5 5.12 -6.99 5.23
CA ILE A 5 5.02 -6.12 4.06
C ILE A 5 6.41 -5.56 3.78
N THR A 6 6.89 -5.72 2.55
CA THR A 6 8.12 -5.07 2.09
C THR A 6 7.79 -4.07 1.01
N ILE A 7 8.23 -2.82 1.17
CA ILE A 7 8.10 -1.76 0.17
C ILE A 7 9.49 -1.48 -0.39
N VAL A 8 9.66 -1.65 -1.70
CA VAL A 8 10.91 -1.36 -2.42
C VAL A 8 10.71 -0.04 -3.15
N PHE A 9 11.46 0.99 -2.74
CA PHE A 9 11.42 2.31 -3.36
C PHE A 9 12.45 2.43 -4.48
N ASP A 10 13.66 1.90 -4.26
CA ASP A 10 14.72 1.83 -5.27
C ASP A 10 15.78 0.78 -4.89
N SER A 11 16.87 0.72 -5.67
CA SER A 11 18.01 -0.20 -5.47
C SER A 11 18.70 -0.14 -4.09
N ARG A 12 18.48 0.91 -3.30
CA ARG A 12 19.12 1.16 -1.99
C ARG A 12 18.13 1.34 -0.86
N ARG A 13 16.87 1.64 -1.16
CA ARG A 13 15.84 1.95 -0.16
C ARG A 13 14.71 0.93 -0.23
N SER A 14 14.60 0.16 0.84
CA SER A 14 13.45 -0.69 1.13
C SER A 14 13.00 -0.49 2.58
N LEU A 15 11.74 -0.74 2.84
CA LEU A 15 11.13 -0.65 4.17
C LEU A 15 10.33 -1.92 4.45
N ASP A 16 10.59 -2.53 5.60
CA ASP A 16 9.82 -3.67 6.09
C ASP A 16 8.86 -3.21 7.17
N LEU A 17 7.58 -3.49 6.96
CA LEU A 17 6.48 -3.21 7.86
C LEU A 17 5.79 -4.51 8.25
N SER A 18 5.07 -4.49 9.37
CA SER A 18 4.21 -5.60 9.75
C SER A 18 2.89 -5.08 10.29
N ALA A 19 1.81 -5.75 9.93
CA ALA A 19 0.47 -5.43 10.41
C ALA A 19 -0.19 -6.68 10.99
N SER A 20 -0.86 -6.52 12.12
CA SER A 20 -1.68 -7.56 12.73
C SER A 20 -3.11 -7.05 12.84
N VAL A 21 -3.96 -7.51 11.91
CA VAL A 21 -5.33 -7.03 11.72
C VAL A 21 -6.34 -8.16 11.89
N GLU A 22 -7.54 -7.85 12.33
CA GLU A 22 -8.64 -8.81 12.32
C GLU A 22 -9.49 -8.60 11.05
N PRO A 23 -9.45 -9.53 10.08
CA PRO A 23 -10.17 -9.36 8.84
C PRO A 23 -11.68 -9.58 9.03
N SER A 24 -12.47 -8.69 8.46
CA SER A 24 -13.91 -8.87 8.26
C SER A 24 -14.32 -8.26 6.92
N PRO A 25 -15.43 -8.70 6.30
CA PRO A 25 -15.86 -8.14 5.01
C PRO A 25 -16.01 -6.61 5.02
N GLN A 26 -16.51 -6.05 6.12
CA GLN A 26 -16.63 -4.60 6.27
C GLN A 26 -15.25 -3.92 6.28
N ARG A 27 -14.32 -4.40 7.11
CA ARG A 27 -12.98 -3.80 7.20
C ARG A 27 -12.17 -3.92 5.92
N GLN A 28 -12.39 -4.97 5.14
CA GLN A 28 -11.78 -5.12 3.82
C GLN A 28 -12.30 -4.09 2.82
N ASN A 29 -13.60 -3.80 2.86
CA ASN A 29 -14.19 -2.75 2.05
C ASN A 29 -13.71 -1.37 2.50
N ASP A 30 -13.70 -1.10 3.80
CA ASP A 30 -13.17 0.15 4.37
C ASP A 30 -11.72 0.38 3.95
N ALA A 31 -10.91 -0.69 3.89
CA ALA A 31 -9.53 -0.59 3.44
C ALA A 31 -9.37 -0.29 1.94
N ARG A 32 -10.27 -0.81 1.10
CA ARG A 32 -10.31 -0.46 -0.32
C ARG A 32 -10.73 1.01 -0.49
N ASP A 33 -11.74 1.44 0.23
CA ASP A 33 -12.23 2.82 0.23
C ASP A 33 -11.17 3.81 0.77
N TRP A 34 -10.35 3.37 1.73
CA TRP A 34 -9.21 4.14 2.21
C TRP A 34 -8.16 4.35 1.11
N PHE A 35 -7.79 3.31 0.36
CA PHE A 35 -6.85 3.48 -0.77
C PHE A 35 -7.41 4.38 -1.87
N ASP A 36 -8.73 4.33 -2.10
CA ASP A 36 -9.42 5.22 -3.02
C ASP A 36 -9.31 6.68 -2.56
N SER A 37 -9.62 6.93 -1.28
CA SER A 37 -9.57 8.27 -0.69
C SER A 37 -8.14 8.81 -0.59
N ALA A 38 -7.17 7.97 -0.21
CA ALA A 38 -5.77 8.33 -0.11
C ALA A 38 -5.18 8.66 -1.50
N TRP A 39 -5.53 7.87 -2.52
CA TRP A 39 -5.14 8.13 -3.90
C TRP A 39 -5.58 9.53 -4.36
N GLU A 40 -6.84 9.89 -4.11
CA GLU A 40 -7.38 11.20 -4.47
C GLU A 40 -6.73 12.33 -3.65
N THR A 41 -6.59 12.14 -2.34
CA THR A 41 -6.04 13.14 -1.40
C THR A 41 -4.57 13.45 -1.70
N LEU A 42 -3.80 12.43 -2.06
CA LEU A 42 -2.38 12.56 -2.41
C LEU A 42 -2.17 13.03 -3.86
N GLY A 43 -3.24 13.15 -4.65
CA GLY A 43 -3.17 13.60 -6.04
C GLY A 43 -2.47 12.60 -6.97
N CYS A 44 -2.61 11.30 -6.71
CA CYS A 44 -1.93 10.26 -7.47
C CYS A 44 -2.43 10.19 -8.92
N GLU A 45 -1.52 9.94 -9.86
CA GLU A 45 -1.83 9.83 -11.29
C GLU A 45 -1.82 8.37 -11.80
N PRO A 46 -2.71 8.01 -12.74
CA PRO A 46 -2.75 6.65 -13.28
C PRO A 46 -1.44 6.23 -13.94
N LEU A 47 -0.88 5.10 -13.50
CA LEU A 47 0.35 4.54 -14.06
C LEU A 47 0.15 3.90 -15.44
N ARG A 48 -1.08 3.49 -15.79
CA ARG A 48 -1.38 2.74 -17.02
C ARG A 48 -2.25 3.57 -17.98
N PRO A 49 -1.94 3.55 -19.29
CA PRO A 49 -2.67 4.34 -20.30
C PRO A 49 -4.10 3.84 -20.59
N SER A 50 -4.52 2.71 -20.04
CA SER A 50 -5.85 2.13 -20.26
C SER A 50 -6.99 2.88 -19.55
N GLY A 51 -6.66 3.84 -18.66
CA GLY A 51 -7.61 4.61 -17.87
C GLY A 51 -8.29 3.84 -16.73
N LYS A 52 -8.04 2.54 -16.59
CA LYS A 52 -8.50 1.74 -15.46
C LYS A 52 -7.44 1.75 -14.36
N VAL A 53 -7.82 2.22 -13.17
CA VAL A 53 -7.00 2.18 -11.97
C VAL A 53 -7.52 1.07 -11.08
N LEU A 54 -6.75 -0.01 -10.95
CA LEU A 54 -7.07 -1.14 -10.07
C LEU A 54 -6.56 -0.86 -8.65
N LEU A 55 -7.03 -1.63 -7.67
CA LEU A 55 -6.54 -1.54 -6.29
C LEU A 55 -5.02 -1.60 -6.20
N LEU A 56 -4.36 -2.50 -6.95
CA LEU A 56 -2.90 -2.61 -6.94
C LEU A 56 -2.21 -1.38 -7.52
N ASP A 57 -2.83 -0.71 -8.51
CA ASP A 57 -2.32 0.57 -9.00
C ASP A 57 -2.41 1.62 -7.90
N LYS A 58 -3.51 1.62 -7.12
CA LYS A 58 -3.69 2.55 -6.00
C LYS A 58 -2.67 2.34 -4.90
N VAL A 59 -2.39 1.08 -4.55
CA VAL A 59 -1.33 0.72 -3.59
C VAL A 59 0.02 1.29 -4.05
N LEU A 60 0.38 1.10 -5.33
CA LEU A 60 1.64 1.62 -5.87
C LEU A 60 1.70 3.16 -5.77
N GLY A 61 0.68 3.87 -6.24
CA GLY A 61 0.72 5.34 -6.22
C GLY A 61 0.65 5.93 -4.82
N VAL A 62 -0.14 5.34 -3.90
CA VAL A 62 -0.17 5.80 -2.50
C VAL A 62 1.18 5.55 -1.81
N ALA A 63 1.81 4.39 -2.03
CA ALA A 63 3.14 4.11 -1.48
C ALA A 63 4.21 5.07 -2.04
N ASP A 64 4.17 5.36 -3.35
CA ASP A 64 5.07 6.31 -3.99
C ASP A 64 4.86 7.74 -3.48
N ALA A 65 3.60 8.19 -3.38
CA ALA A 65 3.25 9.53 -2.94
C ALA A 65 3.56 9.79 -1.46
N LEU A 66 3.34 8.80 -0.58
CA LEU A 66 3.80 8.89 0.81
C LEU A 66 5.34 8.91 0.86
N GLY A 67 5.98 8.08 0.05
CA GLY A 67 7.43 8.05 -0.11
C GLY A 67 8.18 7.45 1.08
N TYR A 68 9.47 7.18 0.86
CA TYR A 68 10.33 6.52 1.83
C TYR A 68 10.48 7.32 3.13
N ASP A 69 10.67 8.63 3.03
CA ASP A 69 10.97 9.46 4.19
C ASP A 69 9.76 9.54 5.14
N THR A 70 8.53 9.63 4.62
CA THR A 70 7.33 9.61 5.46
C THR A 70 7.14 8.24 6.09
N LEU A 71 7.15 7.17 5.29
CA LEU A 71 6.86 5.83 5.76
C LEU A 71 7.93 5.27 6.71
N SER A 72 9.17 5.77 6.64
CA SER A 72 10.24 5.37 7.58
C SER A 72 10.30 6.18 8.87
N ASN A 73 9.80 7.42 8.88
CA ASN A 73 9.93 8.32 10.04
C ASN A 73 8.61 8.59 10.78
N ASP A 74 7.46 8.41 10.12
CA ASP A 74 6.14 8.56 10.73
C ASP A 74 5.50 7.18 10.96
N GLU A 75 5.59 6.71 12.21
CA GLU A 75 5.03 5.42 12.62
C GLU A 75 3.50 5.36 12.44
N LYS A 76 2.80 6.50 12.53
CA LYS A 76 1.36 6.54 12.35
C LYS A 76 1.00 6.28 10.89
N GLU A 77 1.62 6.99 9.97
CA GLU A 77 1.38 6.83 8.53
C GLU A 77 1.80 5.43 8.06
N ALA A 78 2.97 4.93 8.52
CA ALA A 78 3.45 3.60 8.18
C ALA A 78 2.50 2.50 8.64
N ARG A 79 2.01 2.59 9.89
CA ARG A 79 1.05 1.63 10.44
C ARG A 79 -0.29 1.71 9.71
N GLU A 80 -0.80 2.91 9.45
CA GLU A 80 -2.08 3.09 8.77
C GLU A 80 -2.04 2.49 7.35
N PHE A 81 -0.97 2.75 6.59
CA PHE A 81 -0.75 2.13 5.30
C PHE A 81 -0.67 0.60 5.40
N ALA A 82 0.11 0.06 6.34
CA ALA A 82 0.32 -1.38 6.49
C ALA A 82 -0.97 -2.12 6.89
N GLU A 83 -1.77 -1.57 7.80
CA GLU A 83 -3.03 -2.17 8.24
C GLU A 83 -4.06 -2.23 7.11
N HIS A 84 -4.25 -1.12 6.37
CA HIS A 84 -5.17 -1.10 5.24
C HIS A 84 -4.67 -2.01 4.10
N LEU A 85 -3.36 -2.06 3.83
CA LEU A 85 -2.80 -2.96 2.83
C LEU A 85 -3.04 -4.44 3.19
N ALA A 86 -2.80 -4.81 4.45
CA ALA A 86 -3.05 -6.15 4.95
C ALA A 86 -4.52 -6.55 4.85
N LEU A 87 -5.43 -5.64 5.18
CA LEU A 87 -6.88 -5.85 5.06
C LEU A 87 -7.35 -5.93 3.60
N ALA A 88 -6.85 -5.06 2.73
CA ALA A 88 -7.33 -4.96 1.35
C ALA A 88 -6.92 -6.18 0.50
N LEU A 89 -5.71 -6.71 0.72
CA LEU A 89 -5.15 -7.82 -0.05
C LEU A 89 -5.34 -9.20 0.60
N GLU A 90 -5.47 -9.26 1.93
CA GLU A 90 -5.67 -10.50 2.68
C GLU A 90 -4.53 -11.51 2.48
N ARG A 91 -3.29 -11.02 2.42
CA ARG A 91 -2.09 -11.86 2.19
C ARG A 91 -1.12 -11.79 3.36
N PRO A 92 -0.49 -12.92 3.73
CA PRO A 92 0.47 -12.95 4.84
C PRO A 92 1.82 -12.34 4.48
N ARG A 93 2.16 -12.25 3.18
CA ARG A 93 3.37 -11.63 2.66
C ARG A 93 3.00 -10.77 1.47
N ILE A 94 3.45 -9.52 1.47
CA ILE A 94 3.14 -8.57 0.40
C ILE A 94 4.44 -7.83 0.05
N THR A 95 4.73 -7.71 -1.23
CA THR A 95 5.84 -6.89 -1.73
C THR A 95 5.27 -5.82 -2.65
N VAL A 96 5.52 -4.56 -2.31
CA VAL A 96 5.20 -3.40 -3.13
C VAL A 96 6.50 -2.94 -3.79
N ASP A 97 6.69 -3.29 -5.06
CA ASP A 97 7.89 -2.95 -5.83
C ASP A 97 7.59 -1.76 -6.74
N LEU A 98 7.99 -0.56 -6.30
CA LEU A 98 7.79 0.68 -7.05
C LEU A 98 8.62 0.72 -8.34
N PRO A 99 9.94 0.40 -8.36
CA PRO A 99 10.71 0.30 -9.60
C PRO A 99 10.13 -0.70 -10.61
N GLY A 100 9.65 -1.85 -10.12
CA GLY A 100 9.01 -2.87 -10.96
C GLY A 100 7.58 -2.54 -11.37
N LEU A 101 6.94 -1.55 -10.73
CA LEU A 101 5.50 -1.25 -10.85
C LEU A 101 4.62 -2.48 -10.60
N THR A 102 4.97 -3.26 -9.58
CA THR A 102 4.26 -4.51 -9.23
C THR A 102 3.93 -4.60 -7.74
N VAL A 103 2.82 -5.27 -7.44
CA VAL A 103 2.49 -5.72 -6.09
C VAL A 103 2.39 -7.23 -6.12
N GLY A 104 3.30 -7.91 -5.42
CA GLY A 104 3.40 -9.37 -5.35
C GLY A 104 3.00 -9.92 -3.98
N TYR A 105 2.49 -11.16 -3.97
CA TYR A 105 2.10 -11.90 -2.77
C TYR A 105 1.94 -13.39 -3.04
#